data_AF-A0A963JSN6-F1
#
_entry.id   AF-A0A963JSN6-F1
#
_cell.length_a   1.000
_cell.length_b   1.000
_cell.length_c   1.000
_cell.angle_alpha   90.00
_cell.angle_beta   90.00
_cell.angle_gamma   90.00
#
_symmetry.space_group_name_H-M   'P 1'
#
loop_
_entity.id
_entity.type
_entity.pdbx_description
1 polymer ?
#
loop_
_entity_poly.entity_id
_entity_poly.type
_entity_poly.pdbx_seq_one_letter_code
_entity_poly.pdbx_strand_id
1 'polypeptide(L)'
;MSSPHTSIADLRKSYERAELNEDASHAAPLQQFDQWLQEAIRSQVPEPNAMTVATVDCDLRPSTRVVLIKGYDERGIVWYTNYESRKGRQLA
;
A
#
# COMPACT_ATOMS: atom_id res chain seq x y z
N MET A 1 -2.02 -22.26 37.79
CA MET A 1 -2.60 -21.90 36.47
C MET A 1 -1.44 -21.50 35.57
N SER A 2 -1.03 -22.38 34.66
CA SER A 2 0.13 -22.14 33.79
C SER A 2 -0.28 -21.24 32.62
N SER A 3 0.43 -20.14 32.41
CA SER A 3 0.23 -19.25 31.27
C SER A 3 0.53 -19.99 29.96
N PRO A 4 -0.23 -19.76 28.88
CA PRO A 4 0.09 -20.35 27.59
C PRO A 4 1.39 -19.74 27.06
N HIS A 5 2.43 -20.56 26.90
CA HIS A 5 3.64 -20.20 26.17
C HIS A 5 3.33 -20.19 24.67
N THR A 6 3.08 -19.02 24.09
CA THR A 6 2.99 -18.87 22.64
C THR A 6 4.39 -19.06 22.05
N SER A 7 4.58 -20.09 21.22
CA SER A 7 5.83 -20.33 20.50
C SER A 7 6.00 -19.32 19.37
N ILE A 8 7.24 -18.97 19.01
CA ILE A 8 7.54 -18.16 17.82
C ILE A 8 6.91 -18.78 16.56
N ALA A 9 6.82 -20.10 16.49
CA ALA A 9 6.18 -20.81 15.39
C ALA A 9 4.68 -20.47 15.25
N ASP A 10 4.01 -20.18 16.37
CA ASP A 10 2.58 -19.87 16.42
C ASP A 10 2.26 -18.45 15.92
N LEU A 11 3.28 -17.60 15.72
CA LEU A 11 3.13 -16.25 15.17
C LEU A 11 2.95 -16.25 13.63
N ARG A 12 3.09 -17.41 12.97
CA ARG A 12 2.96 -17.51 11.51
C ARG A 12 1.51 -17.27 11.09
N LYS A 13 1.25 -16.12 10.46
CA LYS A 13 -0.02 -15.87 9.77
C LYS A 13 -0.19 -16.90 8.63
N SER A 14 -1.31 -17.62 8.61
CA SER A 14 -1.70 -18.43 7.45
C SER A 14 -2.08 -17.49 6.30
N TYR A 15 -1.45 -17.66 5.14
CA TYR A 15 -1.66 -16.88 3.93
C TYR A 15 -2.72 -17.49 2.99
N GLU A 16 -3.48 -18.49 3.44
CA GLU A 16 -4.45 -19.24 2.63
C GLU A 16 -5.78 -18.50 2.37
N ARG A 17 -5.81 -17.16 2.47
CA ARG A 17 -7.08 -16.41 2.51
C ARG A 17 -7.73 -16.16 1.14
N ALA A 18 -6.96 -16.15 0.05
CA ALA A 18 -7.44 -16.02 -1.33
C ALA A 18 -6.28 -16.23 -2.33
N GLU A 19 -6.60 -16.60 -3.57
CA GLU A 19 -5.65 -16.62 -4.68
C GLU A 19 -5.85 -15.41 -5.60
N LEU A 20 -4.76 -14.91 -6.20
CA LEU A 20 -4.82 -13.91 -7.26
C LEU A 20 -4.81 -14.64 -8.61
N ASN A 21 -5.91 -14.53 -9.34
CA ASN A 21 -6.09 -15.12 -10.67
C ASN A 21 -6.33 -14.00 -11.70
N GLU A 22 -5.61 -14.06 -12.82
CA GLU A 22 -5.70 -13.08 -13.90
C GLU A 22 -7.10 -13.06 -14.55
N ASP A 23 -7.71 -14.23 -14.76
CA ASP A 23 -9.06 -14.36 -15.33
C ASP A 23 -10.14 -13.80 -14.40
N ALA A 24 -9.86 -13.77 -13.09
CA ALA A 24 -10.76 -13.22 -12.07
C ALA A 24 -10.49 -11.74 -11.75
N SER A 25 -9.43 -11.15 -12.34
CA SER A 25 -9.05 -9.76 -12.09
C SER A 25 -9.71 -8.82 -13.11
N HIS A 26 -10.02 -7.60 -12.68
CA HIS A 26 -10.46 -6.54 -13.58
C HIS A 26 -9.35 -6.20 -14.58
N ALA A 27 -9.69 -6.15 -15.88
CA ALA A 27 -8.76 -5.75 -16.93
C ALA A 27 -8.29 -4.29 -16.78
N ALA A 28 -9.12 -3.42 -16.19
CA ALA A 28 -8.76 -2.04 -15.88
C ALA A 28 -8.05 -1.99 -14.51
N PRO A 29 -6.75 -1.62 -14.44
CA PRO A 29 -5.97 -1.72 -13.20
C PRO A 29 -6.55 -0.89 -12.04
N LEU A 30 -7.11 0.29 -12.34
CA LEU A 30 -7.72 1.14 -11.31
C LEU A 30 -9.05 0.61 -10.79
N GLN A 31 -9.78 -0.19 -11.57
CA GLN A 31 -10.95 -0.92 -11.07
C GLN A 31 -10.51 -2.05 -10.12
N GLN A 32 -9.43 -2.77 -10.46
CA GLN A 32 -8.85 -3.77 -9.56
C GLN A 32 -8.35 -3.15 -8.26
N PHE A 33 -7.69 -2.00 -8.36
CA PHE A 33 -7.25 -1.23 -7.19
C PHE A 33 -8.44 -0.80 -6.32
N ASP A 34 -9.51 -0.27 -6.91
CA ASP A 34 -10.72 0.12 -6.18
C ASP A 34 -11.29 -1.07 -5.40
N GLN A 35 -11.45 -2.22 -6.06
CA GLN A 35 -11.92 -3.44 -5.40
C GLN A 35 -11.07 -3.79 -4.17
N TRP A 36 -9.75 -3.85 -4.31
CA TRP A 36 -8.84 -4.18 -3.20
C TRP A 36 -8.86 -3.15 -2.08
N LEU A 37 -8.94 -1.86 -2.41
CA LEU A 37 -9.05 -0.81 -1.41
C LEU A 37 -10.35 -0.95 -0.62
N GLN A 38 -11.47 -1.20 -1.30
CA GLN A 38 -12.77 -1.43 -0.63
C GLN A 38 -12.73 -2.69 0.25
N GLU A 39 -12.09 -3.77 -0.20
CA GLU A 39 -11.90 -4.99 0.61
C GLU A 39 -11.05 -4.73 1.86
N ALA A 40 -9.95 -3.96 1.74
CA ALA A 40 -9.10 -3.59 2.86
C ALA A 40 -9.87 -2.72 3.88
N ILE A 41 -10.69 -1.78 3.40
CA ILE A 41 -11.56 -0.95 4.25
C ILE A 41 -12.59 -1.82 4.97
N ARG A 42 -13.31 -2.69 4.25
CA ARG A 42 -14.31 -3.62 4.84
C ARG A 42 -13.69 -4.56 5.85
N SER A 43 -12.45 -4.98 5.61
CA SER A 43 -11.69 -5.87 6.50
C SER A 43 -11.01 -5.14 7.66
N GLN A 44 -11.21 -3.82 7.78
CA GLN A 44 -10.61 -2.98 8.83
C GLN A 44 -9.08 -3.09 8.90
N VAL A 45 -8.44 -3.19 7.72
CA VAL A 45 -6.97 -3.13 7.64
C VAL A 45 -6.52 -1.76 8.15
N PRO A 46 -5.50 -1.69 9.04
CA PRO A 46 -4.96 -0.41 9.49
C PRO A 46 -4.39 0.41 8.32
N GLU A 47 -4.74 1.70 8.26
CA GLU A 47 -4.23 2.67 7.27
C GLU A 47 -4.30 2.14 5.81
N PRO A 48 -5.47 1.71 5.32
CA PRO A 48 -5.59 1.00 4.04
C PRO A 48 -5.27 1.89 2.82
N ASN A 49 -5.25 3.21 3.01
CA ASN A 49 -4.87 4.19 2.01
C ASN A 49 -3.42 4.68 2.16
N ALA A 50 -2.61 4.09 3.05
CA ALA A 50 -1.19 4.39 3.14
C ALA A 50 -0.42 3.71 2.00
N MET A 51 0.50 4.43 1.38
CA MET A 51 1.40 3.90 0.34
C MET A 51 2.82 4.39 0.55
N THR A 52 3.80 3.60 0.11
CA THR A 52 5.21 4.01 0.09
C THR A 52 5.56 4.64 -1.24
N VAL A 53 6.00 5.89 -1.24
CA VAL A 53 6.49 6.58 -2.44
C VAL A 53 8.01 6.58 -2.47
N ALA A 54 8.59 6.04 -3.53
CA ALA A 54 10.02 6.18 -3.83
C ALA A 54 10.24 7.36 -4.78
N THR A 55 11.24 8.19 -4.49
CA THR A 55 11.71 9.24 -5.41
C THR A 55 13.23 9.14 -5.54
N VAL A 56 13.77 9.65 -6.62
CA VAL A 56 15.19 9.61 -6.94
C VAL A 56 15.64 11.00 -7.40
N ASP A 57 16.83 11.42 -7.01
CA ASP A 57 17.48 12.64 -7.52
C ASP A 57 18.44 12.31 -8.66
N CYS A 58 19.16 13.32 -9.17
CA CYS A 58 20.19 13.17 -10.19
C CYS A 58 21.35 12.26 -9.77
N ASP A 59 21.55 12.02 -8.47
CA ASP A 59 22.57 11.10 -7.96
C ASP A 59 22.14 9.62 -8.04
N LEU A 60 20.96 9.35 -8.58
CA LEU A 60 20.38 8.01 -8.74
C LEU A 60 20.22 7.25 -7.42
N ARG A 61 20.02 7.97 -6.31
CA ARG A 61 19.85 7.40 -4.97
C ARG A 61 18.38 7.42 -4.54
N PRO A 62 17.71 6.26 -4.42
CA PRO A 62 16.31 6.22 -4.00
C PRO A 62 16.13 6.70 -2.56
N SER A 63 15.04 7.42 -2.33
CA SER A 63 14.52 7.74 -1.00
C SER A 63 13.06 7.30 -0.91
N THR A 64 12.68 6.64 0.18
CA THR A 64 11.31 6.15 0.42
C THR A 64 10.66 6.82 1.63
N ARG A 65 9.33 6.87 1.66
CA ARG A 65 8.52 7.33 2.79
C ARG A 65 7.06 6.94 2.59
N VAL A 66 6.33 6.83 3.68
CA VAL A 66 4.87 6.66 3.67
C VAL A 66 4.18 8.00 3.37
N VAL A 67 3.17 7.97 2.51
CA VAL A 67 2.20 9.04 2.28
C VAL A 67 0.79 8.43 2.26
N LEU A 68 -0.23 9.27 2.29
CA LEU A 68 -1.62 8.83 2.22
C LEU A 68 -2.21 9.15 0.85
N ILE A 69 -2.86 8.17 0.25
CA ILE A 69 -3.72 8.35 -0.92
C ILE A 69 -4.93 9.20 -0.51
N LYS A 70 -5.21 10.23 -1.30
CA LYS A 70 -6.30 11.20 -1.09
C LYS A 70 -7.37 11.15 -2.17
N GLY A 71 -7.09 10.48 -3.28
CA GLY A 71 -8.03 10.22 -4.36
C GLY A 71 -7.38 9.35 -5.42
N TYR A 72 -8.19 8.81 -6.31
CA TYR A 72 -7.75 8.12 -7.52
C TYR A 72 -8.84 8.25 -8.56
N ASP A 73 -8.44 8.45 -9.81
CA ASP A 73 -9.31 8.46 -10.98
C ASP A 73 -8.55 7.84 -12.16
N GLU A 74 -9.14 7.83 -13.35
CA GLU A 74 -8.53 7.25 -14.56
C GLU A 74 -7.12 7.78 -14.88
N ARG A 75 -6.74 8.95 -14.34
CA ARG A 75 -5.41 9.57 -14.53
C ARG A 75 -4.38 9.06 -13.51
N GLY A 76 -4.80 8.38 -12.44
CA GLY A 76 -3.93 7.77 -11.45
C GLY A 76 -4.26 8.17 -10.01
N ILE A 77 -3.24 8.12 -9.14
CA ILE A 77 -3.37 8.26 -7.69
C ILE A 77 -2.95 9.66 -7.24
N VAL A 78 -3.78 10.29 -6.42
CA VAL A 78 -3.56 11.64 -5.85
C VAL A 78 -3.11 11.55 -4.41
N TRP A 79 -2.08 12.33 -4.07
CA TRP A 79 -1.56 12.53 -2.72
C TRP A 79 -0.99 13.95 -2.59
N TYR A 80 -0.84 14.45 -1.36
CA TYR A 80 -0.34 15.80 -1.11
C TYR A 80 0.96 15.79 -0.32
N THR A 81 1.79 16.81 -0.54
CA THR A 81 3.00 17.03 0.24
C THR A 81 3.46 18.48 0.19
N ASN A 82 4.48 18.81 0.97
CA ASN A 82 5.17 20.10 0.87
C ASN A 82 6.17 20.07 -0.30
N TYR A 83 6.05 21.03 -1.22
CA TYR A 83 6.96 21.21 -2.36
C TYR A 83 8.43 21.41 -1.95
N GLU A 84 8.67 22.03 -0.80
CA GLU A 84 10.03 22.26 -0.27
C GLU A 84 10.64 21.03 0.40
N SER A 85 9.87 19.95 0.56
CA SER A 85 10.39 18.71 1.14
C SER A 85 11.36 18.01 0.18
N ARG A 86 12.22 17.12 0.71
CA ARG A 86 13.17 16.34 -0.12
C ARG A 86 12.47 15.67 -1.32
N LYS A 87 11.32 15.02 -1.10
CA LYS A 87 10.58 14.35 -2.18
C LYS A 87 10.00 15.32 -3.21
N GLY A 88 9.60 16.52 -2.78
CA GLY A 88 9.09 17.56 -3.67
C GLY A 88 10.19 18.06 -4.60
N ARG A 89 11.37 18.34 -4.05
CA ARG A 89 12.56 18.71 -4.83
C ARG A 89 13.07 17.59 -5.74
N GLN A 90 12.89 16.32 -5.38
CA GLN A 90 13.27 15.18 -6.21
C GLN A 90 12.30 14.90 -7.38
N LEU A 91 11.08 15.45 -7.34
CA LEU A 91 10.06 15.27 -8.38
C LEU A 91 9.97 16.45 -9.36
N ALA A 92 10.60 17.57 -9.03
CA ALA A 92 10.68 18.76 -9.88
C ALA A 92 11.79 18.63 -10.91
#